data_AF-A0A9W8M9U4-F1
#
_entry.id   AF-A0A9W8M9U4-F1
#
_cell.length_a   1.000
_cell.length_b   1.000
_cell.length_c   1.000
_cell.angle_alpha   90.00
_cell.angle_beta   90.00
_cell.angle_gamma   90.00
#
_symmetry.space_group_name_H-M   'P 1'
#
loop_
_entity.id
_entity.type
_entity.pdbx_description
1 polymer ?
#
loop_
_entity_poly.entity_id
_entity_poly.type
_entity_poly.pdbx_seq_one_letter_code
_entity_poly.pdbx_strand_id
1 'polypeptide(L)'
;MPILQFAPFSSIVSPAFWHKLTDLKIDVLKLSDESLPITGTYTAGKSITDRETGKEVVLSTNFSVGGDSFDVAQAGRSGELASGLASTSNTITATGSFKNFNTIEEFKSVDKTKFFNDEAQKIWDSIITTKSTAELTRFFLITFADLKKYKYYYWFAFPAFVSKPAWEIGDEGWKDAGDVLSRDDLSSINTQIRSQDTLPAFFLVKRSGLSVSVAKVEEYESFFQGVPAEERIVSFIDPSADPSNPGWPLRNLLAYLHALYPKETTAVLVLRWRDNEITTATPNTHWKSQVGTVFLSGDAATTTEKPSAVGWERNPQGKLGARLADLAPMMDPTRLAAQAVDLNLKLMRWRILPQLDLEKVSNARCLLLGAGTLGCYVARALMGWGVRTITFVDSARVSFSNPVRQPLFEFEDCLNGGKPKAECAAEALKKINPGINATGHSMSIPMPGHPISTTSATVLEQAKADVAKLEQLFEEHDAVFLLMDSRESRWLPTVIGASKGKIVINSALGFDTFLVMRHGVLEAYEKDGFDMLLKVFNDQKYLEEVAGLDKLKEEGEAALEAVDWDEDEGGEDDF
;
A
#
# COMPACT_ATOMS: atom_id res chain seq x y z
N MET A 1 -36.45 23.94 -23.98
CA MET A 1 -36.06 22.75 -23.20
C MET A 1 -34.62 22.34 -23.50
N PRO A 2 -33.71 22.43 -22.51
CA PRO A 2 -32.32 21.99 -22.66
C PRO A 2 -32.20 20.45 -22.64
N ILE A 3 -31.17 19.92 -23.30
CA ILE A 3 -30.85 18.49 -23.31
C ILE A 3 -30.48 18.02 -21.89
N LEU A 4 -31.10 16.94 -21.45
CA LEU A 4 -30.84 16.34 -20.14
C LEU A 4 -29.44 15.71 -20.09
N GLN A 5 -28.60 16.22 -19.20
CA GLN A 5 -27.28 15.65 -18.90
C GLN A 5 -27.37 14.72 -17.67
N PHE A 6 -26.41 13.81 -17.54
CA PHE A 6 -26.42 12.78 -16.49
C PHE A 6 -25.04 12.71 -15.82
N ALA A 7 -25.04 12.63 -14.49
CA ALA A 7 -23.83 12.47 -13.69
C ALA A 7 -23.37 11.00 -13.74
N PRO A 8 -22.15 10.71 -14.25
CA PRO A 8 -21.64 9.34 -14.34
C PRO A 8 -21.29 8.77 -12.97
N PHE A 9 -21.33 7.44 -12.84
CA PHE A 9 -20.77 6.74 -11.68
C PHE A 9 -19.25 6.90 -11.62
N SER A 10 -18.74 7.02 -10.40
CA SER A 10 -17.32 6.95 -10.05
C SER A 10 -17.09 5.70 -9.20
N SER A 11 -16.25 4.80 -9.68
CA SER A 11 -15.96 3.54 -9.00
C SER A 11 -15.04 3.73 -7.79
N ILE A 12 -15.35 3.04 -6.71
CA ILE A 12 -14.54 2.90 -5.50
C ILE A 12 -14.33 1.40 -5.25
N VAL A 13 -13.07 0.97 -5.23
CA VAL A 13 -12.72 -0.43 -4.99
C VAL A 13 -12.07 -0.54 -3.61
N SER A 14 -12.69 -1.31 -2.72
CA SER A 14 -12.12 -1.58 -1.39
C SER A 14 -10.83 -2.41 -1.48
N PRO A 15 -9.82 -2.21 -0.62
CA PRO A 15 -8.67 -3.10 -0.50
C PRO A 15 -9.06 -4.58 -0.35
N ALA A 16 -10.16 -4.87 0.37
CA ALA A 16 -10.65 -6.23 0.58
C ALA A 16 -11.04 -6.95 -0.73
N PHE A 17 -11.50 -6.20 -1.75
CA PHE A 17 -11.80 -6.76 -3.07
C PHE A 17 -10.54 -7.36 -3.72
N TRP A 18 -9.40 -6.67 -3.59
CA TRP A 18 -8.13 -7.09 -4.20
C TRP A 18 -7.49 -8.27 -3.46
N HIS A 19 -7.62 -8.31 -2.13
CA HIS A 19 -7.25 -9.50 -1.34
C HIS A 19 -8.04 -10.72 -1.80
N LYS A 20 -9.36 -10.61 -1.85
CA LYS A 20 -10.23 -11.71 -2.30
C LYS A 20 -9.93 -12.14 -3.74
N LEU A 21 -9.66 -11.17 -4.63
CA LEU A 21 -9.25 -11.47 -6.01
C LEU A 21 -7.93 -12.25 -6.06
N THR A 22 -6.96 -11.90 -5.22
CA THR A 22 -5.68 -12.61 -5.14
C THR A 22 -5.87 -14.06 -4.72
N ASP A 23 -6.60 -14.28 -3.62
CA ASP A 23 -6.91 -15.63 -3.12
C ASP A 23 -7.66 -16.44 -4.18
N LEU A 24 -8.69 -15.84 -4.77
CA LEU A 24 -9.50 -16.48 -5.80
C LEU A 24 -8.70 -16.78 -7.06
N LYS A 25 -7.73 -15.94 -7.44
CA LYS A 25 -6.88 -16.18 -8.62
C LYS A 25 -5.86 -17.30 -8.37
N ILE A 26 -5.25 -17.35 -7.19
CA ILE A 26 -4.24 -18.35 -6.84
C ILE A 26 -4.90 -19.73 -6.61
N ASP A 27 -5.95 -19.77 -5.78
CA ASP A 27 -6.46 -21.03 -5.27
C ASP A 27 -7.55 -21.64 -6.15
N VAL A 28 -8.38 -20.79 -6.78
CA VAL A 28 -9.62 -21.22 -7.46
C VAL A 28 -9.52 -21.11 -8.98
N LEU A 29 -9.29 -19.92 -9.52
CA LEU A 29 -9.34 -19.68 -10.97
C LEU A 29 -8.09 -20.17 -11.69
N LYS A 30 -6.91 -20.09 -11.07
CA LYS A 30 -5.63 -20.45 -11.69
C LYS A 30 -5.49 -19.77 -13.05
N LEU A 31 -5.47 -20.55 -14.14
CA LEU A 31 -5.35 -20.06 -15.51
C LEU A 31 -6.68 -19.67 -16.16
N SER A 32 -7.82 -19.96 -15.53
CA SER A 32 -9.14 -19.59 -16.06
C SER A 32 -9.25 -18.07 -16.23
N ASP A 33 -9.74 -17.67 -17.40
CA ASP A 33 -10.11 -16.30 -17.78
C ASP A 33 -11.63 -16.13 -17.91
N GLU A 34 -12.41 -17.07 -17.37
CA GLU A 34 -13.87 -17.04 -17.39
C GLU A 34 -14.41 -15.81 -16.66
N SER A 35 -15.51 -15.28 -17.19
CA SER A 35 -16.23 -14.18 -16.55
C SER A 35 -16.99 -14.69 -15.33
N LEU A 36 -16.89 -13.97 -14.21
CA LEU A 36 -17.61 -14.27 -12.98
C LEU A 36 -18.72 -13.24 -12.73
N PRO A 37 -19.86 -13.64 -12.16
CA PRO A 37 -20.83 -12.68 -11.65
C PRO A 37 -20.26 -12.00 -10.39
N ILE A 38 -20.43 -10.69 -10.28
CA ILE A 38 -20.11 -9.94 -9.07
C ILE A 38 -21.26 -8.99 -8.72
N THR A 39 -21.34 -8.60 -7.45
CA THR A 39 -22.25 -7.55 -6.99
C THR A 39 -21.48 -6.27 -6.66
N GLY A 40 -22.16 -5.15 -6.78
CA GLY A 40 -21.66 -3.85 -6.34
C GLY A 40 -22.78 -3.09 -5.65
N THR A 41 -22.44 -2.03 -4.95
CA THR A 41 -23.40 -1.24 -4.19
C THR A 41 -23.26 0.25 -4.47
N TYR A 42 -24.37 0.97 -4.43
CA TYR A 42 -24.37 2.43 -4.45
C TYR A 42 -25.43 2.96 -3.48
N THR A 43 -25.37 4.25 -3.16
CA THR A 43 -26.36 4.92 -2.30
C THR A 43 -26.92 6.14 -2.99
N ALA A 44 -27.98 6.71 -2.43
CA ALA A 44 -28.42 8.05 -2.76
C ALA A 44 -27.28 9.08 -2.63
N GLY A 45 -27.33 10.11 -3.47
CA GLY A 45 -26.37 11.20 -3.49
C GLY A 45 -26.35 11.97 -2.17
N LYS A 46 -25.16 12.35 -1.72
CA LYS A 46 -24.95 13.09 -0.47
C LYS A 46 -24.35 14.47 -0.75
N SER A 47 -24.85 15.47 -0.04
CA SER A 47 -24.23 16.80 0.04
C SER A 47 -23.81 17.08 1.48
N ILE A 48 -22.62 17.67 1.66
CA ILE A 48 -22.08 18.07 2.96
C ILE A 48 -21.98 19.59 2.98
N THR A 49 -22.47 20.22 4.04
CA THR A 49 -22.26 21.65 4.26
C THR A 49 -20.84 21.89 4.79
N ASP A 50 -20.04 22.64 4.06
CA ASP A 50 -18.71 23.07 4.50
C ASP A 50 -18.85 23.99 5.72
N ARG A 51 -18.13 23.65 6.81
CA ARG A 51 -18.19 24.38 8.08
C ARG A 51 -17.55 25.76 8.00
N GLU A 52 -16.60 25.98 7.10
CA GLU A 52 -15.90 27.26 6.97
C GLU A 52 -16.64 28.22 6.04
N THR A 53 -17.19 27.72 4.92
CA THR A 53 -17.83 28.56 3.90
C THR A 53 -19.36 28.57 3.97
N GLY A 54 -19.97 27.63 4.71
CA GLY A 54 -21.42 27.45 4.78
C GLY A 54 -22.04 26.94 3.47
N LYS A 55 -21.24 26.63 2.44
CA LYS A 55 -21.72 26.16 1.13
C LYS A 55 -21.94 24.65 1.15
N GLU A 56 -22.97 24.19 0.45
CA GLU A 56 -23.14 22.77 0.18
C GLU A 56 -22.13 22.28 -0.85
N VAL A 57 -21.34 21.29 -0.47
CA VAL A 57 -20.42 20.55 -1.33
C VAL A 57 -21.07 19.22 -1.70
N VAL A 58 -21.31 19.05 -3.00
CA VAL A 58 -21.87 17.83 -3.57
C VAL A 58 -20.78 16.75 -3.65
N LEU A 59 -21.05 15.57 -3.09
CA LEU A 59 -20.15 14.42 -3.25
C LEU A 59 -20.37 13.74 -4.60
N SER A 60 -19.33 13.07 -5.09
CA SER A 60 -19.38 12.30 -6.32
C SER A 60 -20.33 11.10 -6.21
N THR A 61 -20.93 10.75 -7.35
CA THR A 61 -21.81 9.60 -7.55
C THR A 61 -21.02 8.29 -7.41
N ASN A 62 -20.88 7.78 -6.18
CA ASN A 62 -19.98 6.66 -5.91
C ASN A 62 -20.64 5.30 -6.13
N PHE A 63 -19.89 4.37 -6.74
CA PHE A 63 -20.25 2.96 -6.88
C PHE A 63 -19.15 2.11 -6.25
N SER A 64 -19.48 1.33 -5.23
CA SER A 64 -18.52 0.55 -4.44
C SER A 64 -18.54 -0.94 -4.75
N VAL A 65 -17.36 -1.55 -4.78
CA VAL A 65 -17.19 -3.01 -4.73
C VAL A 65 -16.26 -3.39 -3.57
N GLY A 66 -16.66 -4.41 -2.81
CA GLY A 66 -15.99 -4.95 -1.62
C GLY A 66 -15.55 -6.41 -1.75
N GLY A 67 -15.03 -7.02 -0.68
CA GLY A 67 -14.64 -8.43 -0.68
C GLY A 67 -15.82 -9.40 -0.84
N ASP A 68 -16.99 -8.98 -0.39
CA ASP A 68 -18.31 -9.61 -0.50
C ASP A 68 -18.87 -9.62 -1.94
N SER A 69 -18.31 -8.81 -2.84
CA SER A 69 -18.74 -8.73 -4.25
C SER A 69 -18.68 -10.07 -4.99
N PHE A 70 -17.83 -11.00 -4.52
CA PHE A 70 -17.66 -12.33 -5.13
C PHE A 70 -18.56 -13.41 -4.50
N ASP A 71 -19.32 -13.10 -3.46
CA ASP A 71 -20.08 -14.11 -2.72
C ASP A 71 -21.21 -14.72 -3.57
N VAL A 72 -21.78 -13.97 -4.50
CA VAL A 72 -22.76 -14.50 -5.47
C VAL A 72 -22.15 -15.56 -6.39
N ALA A 73 -20.89 -15.37 -6.81
CA ALA A 73 -20.16 -16.38 -7.59
C ALA A 73 -19.82 -17.62 -6.75
N GLN A 74 -19.64 -17.47 -5.44
CA GLN A 74 -19.35 -18.60 -4.54
C GLN A 74 -20.63 -19.37 -4.16
N ALA A 75 -21.74 -18.69 -3.86
CA ALA A 75 -23.03 -19.31 -3.55
C ALA A 75 -23.57 -20.16 -4.72
N GLY A 76 -23.39 -19.68 -5.96
CA GLY A 76 -23.72 -20.46 -7.16
C GLY A 76 -22.87 -21.73 -7.34
N ARG A 77 -21.72 -21.84 -6.66
CA ARG A 77 -20.84 -23.02 -6.69
C ARG A 77 -21.03 -23.95 -5.49
N SER A 78 -21.47 -23.44 -4.34
CA SER A 78 -21.64 -24.23 -3.10
C SER A 78 -23.06 -24.78 -2.89
N GLY A 79 -24.06 -24.35 -3.68
CA GLY A 79 -25.43 -24.86 -3.55
C GLY A 79 -26.15 -24.43 -2.27
N GLU A 80 -25.52 -23.59 -1.44
CA GLU A 80 -26.14 -22.98 -0.26
C GLU A 80 -26.81 -21.67 -0.65
N LEU A 81 -28.09 -21.55 -0.32
CA LEU A 81 -28.86 -20.32 -0.49
C LEU A 81 -28.14 -19.20 0.26
N ALA A 82 -27.79 -18.11 -0.42
CA ALA A 82 -27.20 -16.92 0.17
C ALA A 82 -28.22 -16.20 1.09
N SER A 83 -28.52 -16.77 2.24
CA SER A 83 -29.48 -16.27 3.24
C SER A 83 -28.82 -15.39 4.32
N GLY A 84 -27.54 -15.04 4.16
CA GLY A 84 -26.75 -14.30 5.16
C GLY A 84 -26.60 -12.79 4.93
N LEU A 85 -27.03 -12.24 3.79
CA LEU A 85 -26.96 -10.80 3.52
C LEU A 85 -28.21 -10.09 4.06
N ALA A 86 -28.37 -10.09 5.39
CA ALA A 86 -29.34 -9.22 6.04
C ALA A 86 -28.94 -7.75 5.79
N SER A 87 -29.56 -7.16 4.76
CA SER A 87 -29.47 -5.75 4.37
C SER A 87 -29.83 -4.85 5.55
N THR A 88 -28.83 -4.34 6.26
CA THR A 88 -28.99 -3.37 7.36
C THR A 88 -28.65 -1.93 6.94
N SER A 89 -28.54 -1.62 5.64
CA SER A 89 -28.13 -0.28 5.21
C SER A 89 -28.88 0.24 3.99
N ASN A 90 -29.03 1.56 3.90
CA ASN A 90 -29.69 2.31 2.83
C ASN A 90 -28.93 2.26 1.47
N THR A 91 -28.57 1.06 1.05
CA THR A 91 -27.69 0.74 -0.09
C THR A 91 -28.47 -0.04 -1.13
N ILE A 92 -28.23 0.26 -2.39
CA ILE A 92 -28.79 -0.44 -3.54
C ILE A 92 -27.75 -1.40 -4.08
N THR A 93 -28.14 -2.67 -4.24
CA THR A 93 -27.31 -3.69 -4.86
C THR A 93 -27.51 -3.71 -6.36
N ALA A 94 -26.40 -3.68 -7.10
CA ALA A 94 -26.35 -3.86 -8.55
C ALA A 94 -25.60 -5.14 -8.89
N THR A 95 -26.09 -5.88 -9.87
CA THR A 95 -25.43 -7.08 -10.40
C THR A 95 -24.46 -6.70 -11.51
N GLY A 96 -23.41 -7.49 -11.72
CA GLY A 96 -22.42 -7.19 -12.71
C GLY A 96 -21.61 -8.41 -13.15
N SER A 97 -20.72 -8.18 -14.09
CA SER A 97 -19.79 -9.21 -14.58
C SER A 97 -18.34 -8.76 -14.39
N PHE A 98 -17.49 -9.71 -14.09
CA PHE A 98 -16.08 -9.53 -13.78
C PHE A 98 -15.24 -10.41 -14.69
N LYS A 99 -14.23 -9.84 -15.36
CA LYS A 99 -13.24 -10.63 -16.11
C LYS A 99 -11.83 -10.22 -15.73
N ASN A 100 -11.04 -11.16 -15.24
CA ASN A 100 -9.62 -10.97 -14.97
C ASN A 100 -8.77 -11.63 -16.06
N PHE A 101 -7.91 -10.86 -16.69
CA PHE A 101 -6.95 -11.33 -17.69
C PHE A 101 -5.68 -11.86 -17.03
N ASN A 102 -5.02 -12.82 -17.68
CA ASN A 102 -3.79 -13.43 -17.18
C ASN A 102 -2.55 -12.59 -17.54
N THR A 103 -2.57 -11.95 -18.71
CA THR A 103 -1.46 -11.14 -19.20
C THR A 103 -1.89 -9.69 -19.43
N ILE A 104 -0.94 -8.75 -19.33
CA ILE A 104 -1.22 -7.33 -19.56
C ILE A 104 -1.46 -7.06 -21.05
N GLU A 105 -0.86 -7.87 -21.93
CA GLU A 105 -1.02 -7.82 -23.39
C GLU A 105 -2.46 -8.18 -23.79
N GLU A 106 -3.04 -9.23 -23.20
CA GLU A 106 -4.46 -9.58 -23.40
C GLU A 106 -5.36 -8.44 -22.93
N PHE A 107 -5.14 -7.92 -21.72
CA PHE A 107 -5.93 -6.80 -21.19
C PHE A 107 -5.90 -5.56 -22.09
N LYS A 108 -4.76 -5.27 -22.72
CA LYS A 108 -4.61 -4.13 -23.64
C LYS A 108 -5.26 -4.40 -25.00
N SER A 109 -5.02 -5.57 -25.59
CA SER A 109 -5.43 -5.92 -26.96
C SER A 109 -6.88 -6.37 -27.09
N VAL A 110 -7.53 -6.77 -25.99
CA VAL A 110 -8.93 -7.23 -26.02
C VAL A 110 -9.88 -6.17 -26.58
N ASP A 111 -10.82 -6.61 -27.41
CA ASP A 111 -11.91 -5.78 -27.94
C ASP A 111 -12.93 -5.44 -26.85
N LYS A 112 -12.65 -4.33 -26.17
CA LYS A 112 -13.48 -3.77 -25.10
C LYS A 112 -14.87 -3.36 -25.59
N THR A 113 -15.02 -3.07 -26.88
CA THR A 113 -16.30 -2.67 -27.47
C THR A 113 -17.25 -3.86 -27.54
N LYS A 114 -16.74 -5.03 -27.94
CA LYS A 114 -17.53 -6.27 -27.96
C LYS A 114 -18.06 -6.63 -26.58
N PHE A 115 -17.18 -6.71 -25.57
CA PHE A 115 -17.59 -7.03 -24.20
C PHE A 115 -18.61 -6.02 -23.65
N PHE A 116 -18.42 -4.73 -23.92
CA PHE A 116 -19.37 -3.69 -23.54
C PHE A 116 -20.74 -3.89 -24.20
N ASN A 117 -20.76 -4.21 -25.49
CA ASN A 117 -21.99 -4.45 -26.24
C ASN A 117 -22.74 -5.71 -25.79
N ASP A 118 -22.01 -6.76 -25.40
CA ASP A 118 -22.58 -8.00 -24.87
C ASP A 118 -23.27 -7.73 -23.52
N GLU A 119 -22.66 -6.94 -22.63
CA GLU A 119 -23.28 -6.54 -21.36
C GLU A 119 -24.49 -5.62 -21.57
N ALA A 120 -24.40 -4.66 -22.51
CA ALA A 120 -25.55 -3.82 -22.87
C ALA A 120 -26.70 -4.65 -23.49
N GLN A 121 -26.39 -5.73 -24.22
CA GLN A 121 -27.41 -6.63 -24.76
C GLN A 121 -28.18 -7.35 -23.65
N LYS A 122 -27.50 -7.82 -22.59
CA LYS A 122 -28.17 -8.45 -21.44
C LYS A 122 -29.19 -7.51 -20.77
N ILE A 123 -28.85 -6.23 -20.65
CA ILE A 123 -29.79 -5.22 -20.13
C ILE A 123 -30.99 -5.10 -21.07
N TRP A 124 -30.75 -4.99 -22.39
CA TRP A 124 -31.83 -4.87 -23.38
C TRP A 124 -32.76 -6.08 -23.42
N ASP A 125 -32.19 -7.29 -23.37
CA ASP A 125 -32.95 -8.53 -23.34
C ASP A 125 -33.83 -8.62 -22.09
N SER A 126 -33.35 -8.12 -20.94
CA SER A 126 -34.15 -7.99 -19.71
C SER A 126 -35.29 -6.98 -19.85
N ILE A 127 -35.08 -5.88 -20.58
CA ILE A 127 -36.13 -4.88 -20.83
C ILE A 127 -37.25 -5.50 -21.69
N ILE A 128 -36.90 -6.13 -22.81
CA ILE A 128 -37.88 -6.59 -23.80
C ILE A 128 -38.53 -7.92 -23.42
N THR A 129 -37.75 -8.87 -22.87
CA THR A 129 -38.21 -10.24 -22.65
C THR A 129 -38.81 -10.43 -21.27
N THR A 130 -38.06 -10.08 -20.22
CA THR A 130 -38.49 -10.30 -18.82
C THR A 130 -39.23 -9.11 -18.23
N LYS A 131 -39.16 -7.94 -18.89
CA LYS A 131 -39.69 -6.65 -18.40
C LYS A 131 -39.24 -6.34 -16.97
N SER A 132 -38.06 -6.80 -16.57
CA SER A 132 -37.56 -6.62 -15.20
C SER A 132 -36.60 -5.42 -15.10
N THR A 133 -36.68 -4.69 -13.98
CA THR A 133 -35.78 -3.59 -13.65
C THR A 133 -34.48 -4.01 -12.96
N ALA A 134 -34.35 -5.29 -12.58
CA ALA A 134 -33.21 -5.80 -11.79
C ALA A 134 -31.85 -5.59 -12.49
N GLU A 135 -31.82 -5.64 -13.82
CA GLU A 135 -30.59 -5.54 -14.62
C GLU A 135 -30.30 -4.12 -15.13
N LEU A 136 -31.14 -3.12 -14.82
CA LEU A 136 -30.97 -1.76 -15.35
C LEU A 136 -29.72 -1.04 -14.81
N THR A 137 -29.21 -1.44 -13.65
CA THR A 137 -27.97 -0.89 -13.07
C THR A 137 -26.77 -1.80 -13.25
N ARG A 138 -26.85 -2.74 -14.21
CA ARG A 138 -25.78 -3.71 -14.45
C ARG A 138 -24.46 -3.02 -14.77
N PHE A 139 -23.37 -3.54 -14.21
CA PHE A 139 -22.03 -3.02 -14.43
C PHE A 139 -21.05 -4.11 -14.88
N PHE A 140 -19.91 -3.69 -15.41
CA PHE A 140 -18.87 -4.59 -15.87
C PHE A 140 -17.50 -4.11 -15.41
N LEU A 141 -16.66 -5.05 -14.96
CA LEU A 141 -15.33 -4.78 -14.46
C LEU A 141 -14.32 -5.70 -15.16
N ILE A 142 -13.38 -5.09 -15.89
CA ILE A 142 -12.20 -5.80 -16.41
C ILE A 142 -10.98 -5.51 -15.56
N THR A 143 -10.16 -6.53 -15.31
CA THR A 143 -8.95 -6.41 -14.49
C THR A 143 -7.77 -7.19 -15.05
N PHE A 144 -6.57 -6.75 -14.69
CA PHE A 144 -5.35 -7.53 -14.78
C PHE A 144 -4.59 -7.36 -13.46
N ALA A 145 -4.32 -8.46 -12.78
CA ALA A 145 -3.64 -8.51 -11.49
C ALA A 145 -2.18 -8.97 -11.63
N ASP A 146 -1.23 -8.08 -11.42
CA ASP A 146 0.20 -8.42 -11.25
C ASP A 146 0.44 -8.80 -9.78
N LEU A 147 0.24 -10.09 -9.48
CA LEU A 147 0.36 -10.62 -8.12
C LEU A 147 1.80 -10.60 -7.58
N LYS A 148 2.82 -10.45 -8.45
CA LYS A 148 4.22 -10.33 -8.01
C LYS A 148 4.53 -8.93 -7.49
N LYS A 149 3.92 -7.91 -8.11
CA LYS A 149 4.12 -6.50 -7.75
C LYS A 149 2.96 -5.93 -6.94
N TYR A 150 1.91 -6.71 -6.68
CA TYR A 150 0.64 -6.28 -6.06
C TYR A 150 0.04 -5.05 -6.76
N LYS A 151 0.10 -5.04 -8.10
CA LYS A 151 -0.41 -3.97 -8.96
C LYS A 151 -1.63 -4.45 -9.74
N TYR A 152 -2.73 -3.73 -9.59
CA TYR A 152 -4.01 -4.10 -10.20
C TYR A 152 -4.44 -3.04 -11.20
N TYR A 153 -4.53 -3.43 -12.46
CA TYR A 153 -5.07 -2.60 -13.53
C TYR A 153 -6.54 -2.93 -13.66
N TYR A 154 -7.41 -1.92 -13.70
CA TYR A 154 -8.84 -2.16 -13.76
C TYR A 154 -9.60 -1.07 -14.51
N TRP A 155 -10.76 -1.43 -15.05
CA TRP A 155 -11.62 -0.48 -15.74
C TRP A 155 -13.08 -0.87 -15.59
N PHE A 156 -13.88 0.05 -15.05
CA PHE A 156 -15.32 -0.10 -14.95
C PHE A 156 -16.03 0.39 -16.20
N ALA A 157 -17.12 -0.28 -16.54
CA ALA A 157 -18.14 0.19 -17.44
C ALA A 157 -19.52 0.10 -16.77
N PHE A 158 -20.31 1.14 -16.97
CA PHE A 158 -21.71 1.23 -16.54
C PHE A 158 -22.58 1.43 -17.79
N PRO A 159 -22.92 0.35 -18.53
CA PRO A 159 -23.64 0.48 -19.79
C PRO A 159 -24.96 1.22 -19.62
N ALA A 160 -25.12 2.31 -20.37
CA ALA A 160 -26.34 3.08 -20.40
C ALA A 160 -26.76 3.43 -21.84
N PHE A 161 -28.05 3.29 -22.12
CA PHE A 161 -28.59 3.55 -23.46
C PHE A 161 -28.64 5.05 -23.77
N VAL A 162 -28.36 5.39 -25.02
CA VAL A 162 -28.45 6.74 -25.56
C VAL A 162 -29.69 6.82 -26.43
N SER A 163 -30.64 7.66 -26.01
CA SER A 163 -31.84 7.93 -26.80
C SER A 163 -31.52 8.85 -27.99
N LYS A 164 -32.16 8.57 -29.13
CA LYS A 164 -32.20 9.44 -30.31
C LYS A 164 -33.66 9.51 -30.75
N PRO A 165 -34.36 10.65 -30.57
CA PRO A 165 -33.89 11.95 -30.07
C PRO A 165 -33.45 11.92 -28.60
N ALA A 166 -32.65 12.92 -28.18
CA ALA A 166 -32.19 13.03 -26.80
C ALA A 166 -33.35 13.47 -25.88
N TRP A 167 -33.31 13.03 -24.62
CA TRP A 167 -34.23 13.51 -23.60
C TRP A 167 -33.93 14.97 -23.26
N GLU A 168 -34.98 15.76 -23.08
CA GLU A 168 -34.93 17.17 -22.70
C GLU A 168 -35.62 17.35 -21.35
N ILE A 169 -35.17 18.32 -20.55
CA ILE A 169 -35.83 18.70 -19.29
C ILE A 169 -36.71 19.93 -19.54
N GLY A 170 -37.87 19.98 -18.90
CA GLY A 170 -38.74 21.16 -18.95
C GLY A 170 -38.02 22.45 -18.56
N ASP A 171 -38.53 23.59 -19.04
CA ASP A 171 -37.87 24.89 -18.82
C ASP A 171 -37.80 25.31 -17.34
N GLU A 172 -38.64 24.72 -16.49
CA GLU A 172 -38.62 24.90 -15.03
C GLU A 172 -37.53 24.06 -14.32
N GLY A 173 -36.84 23.17 -15.04
CA GLY A 173 -35.76 22.36 -14.51
C GLY A 173 -36.19 21.36 -13.43
N TRP A 174 -35.26 21.06 -12.51
CA TRP A 174 -35.53 20.25 -11.31
C TRP A 174 -36.00 21.16 -10.18
N LYS A 175 -37.19 20.88 -9.64
CA LYS A 175 -37.77 21.56 -8.48
C LYS A 175 -37.56 20.74 -7.22
N ASP A 176 -37.60 21.39 -6.06
CA ASP A 176 -37.57 20.66 -4.79
C ASP A 176 -38.83 19.82 -4.65
N ALA A 177 -38.66 18.57 -4.18
CA ALA A 177 -39.79 17.66 -4.09
C ALA A 177 -40.88 18.16 -3.13
N GLY A 178 -40.51 18.96 -2.13
CA GLY A 178 -41.44 19.59 -1.19
C GLY A 178 -42.38 20.64 -1.82
N ASP A 179 -42.03 21.18 -2.99
CA ASP A 179 -42.88 22.15 -3.71
C ASP A 179 -43.99 21.46 -4.50
N VAL A 180 -43.80 20.18 -4.84
CA VAL A 180 -44.73 19.38 -5.67
C VAL A 180 -45.50 18.37 -4.81
N LEU A 181 -44.82 17.76 -3.85
CA LEU A 181 -45.35 16.76 -2.92
C LEU A 181 -45.32 17.35 -1.51
N SER A 182 -46.41 17.14 -0.75
CA SER A 182 -46.46 17.61 0.63
C SER A 182 -45.44 16.85 1.51
N ARG A 183 -45.12 17.42 2.68
CA ARG A 183 -44.25 16.74 3.64
C ARG A 183 -44.78 15.37 4.07
N ASP A 184 -46.10 15.25 4.17
CA ASP A 184 -46.78 14.00 4.53
C ASP A 184 -46.68 12.97 3.40
N ASP A 185 -46.76 13.41 2.15
CA ASP A 185 -46.54 12.57 0.96
C ASP A 185 -45.14 11.98 0.96
N LEU A 186 -44.10 12.81 1.16
CA LEU A 186 -42.70 12.38 1.19
C LEU A 186 -42.42 11.42 2.35
N SER A 187 -43.00 11.70 3.53
CA SER A 187 -42.92 10.81 4.69
C SER A 187 -43.57 9.45 4.43
N SER A 188 -44.74 9.45 3.78
CA SER A 188 -45.46 8.24 3.38
C SER A 188 -44.65 7.41 2.38
N ILE A 189 -44.09 8.04 1.34
CA ILE A 189 -43.21 7.40 0.35
C ILE A 189 -42.01 6.75 1.03
N ASN A 190 -41.30 7.49 1.89
CA ASN A 190 -40.13 6.98 2.62
C ASN A 190 -40.48 5.76 3.48
N THR A 191 -41.64 5.79 4.15
CA THR A 191 -42.11 4.68 4.98
C THR A 191 -42.45 3.45 4.16
N GLN A 192 -43.16 3.62 3.04
CA GLN A 192 -43.55 2.50 2.16
C GLN A 192 -42.31 1.85 1.52
N ILE A 193 -41.35 2.63 1.04
CA ILE A 193 -40.11 2.13 0.44
C ILE A 193 -39.29 1.33 1.46
N ARG A 194 -39.21 1.80 2.71
CA ARG A 194 -38.46 1.14 3.80
C ARG A 194 -39.15 -0.09 4.37
N SER A 195 -40.47 -0.21 4.22
CA SER A 195 -41.21 -1.39 4.66
C SER A 195 -41.00 -2.62 3.75
N GLN A 196 -40.34 -2.45 2.61
CA GLN A 196 -40.01 -3.56 1.70
C GLN A 196 -38.77 -4.32 2.20
N ASP A 197 -38.69 -5.62 1.89
CA ASP A 197 -37.57 -6.50 2.30
C ASP A 197 -36.21 -5.99 1.79
N THR A 198 -36.20 -5.36 0.62
CA THR A 198 -35.02 -4.75 0.01
C THR A 198 -35.36 -3.37 -0.50
N LEU A 199 -34.43 -2.43 -0.39
CA LEU A 199 -34.62 -1.07 -0.87
C LEU A 199 -34.70 -1.08 -2.42
N PRO A 200 -35.82 -0.69 -3.03
CA PRO A 200 -35.97 -0.69 -4.49
C PRO A 200 -35.10 0.40 -5.13
N ALA A 201 -34.35 0.03 -6.17
CA ALA A 201 -33.58 0.99 -6.99
C ALA A 201 -34.49 1.96 -7.77
N PHE A 202 -35.63 1.43 -8.23
CA PHE A 202 -36.62 2.11 -9.04
C PHE A 202 -38.01 1.79 -8.51
N PHE A 203 -38.91 2.76 -8.50
CA PHE A 203 -40.28 2.58 -8.00
C PHE A 203 -41.23 3.60 -8.63
N LEU A 204 -42.53 3.30 -8.60
CA LEU A 204 -43.59 4.19 -9.08
C LEU A 204 -44.26 4.86 -7.90
N VAL A 205 -44.68 6.11 -8.11
CA VAL A 205 -45.43 6.89 -7.15
C VAL A 205 -46.69 7.39 -7.85
N LYS A 206 -47.83 7.18 -7.20
CA LYS A 206 -49.14 7.68 -7.63
C LYS A 206 -49.70 8.52 -6.51
N ARG A 207 -50.20 9.70 -6.88
CA ARG A 207 -51.01 10.54 -6.01
C ARG A 207 -52.48 10.30 -6.33
N SER A 208 -53.33 10.17 -5.31
CA SER A 208 -54.78 10.07 -5.49
C SER A 208 -55.46 10.93 -4.44
N GLY A 209 -55.69 12.20 -4.78
CA GLY A 209 -56.19 13.20 -3.84
C GLY A 209 -55.21 13.47 -2.69
N LEU A 210 -55.56 12.99 -1.49
CA LEU A 210 -54.81 13.19 -0.24
C LEU A 210 -53.91 12.00 0.15
N SER A 211 -53.87 10.93 -0.65
CA SER A 211 -53.03 9.77 -0.38
C SER A 211 -52.01 9.52 -1.48
N VAL A 212 -50.88 8.93 -1.08
CA VAL A 212 -49.80 8.52 -1.97
C VAL A 212 -49.52 7.03 -1.78
N SER A 213 -49.37 6.34 -2.91
CA SER A 213 -49.03 4.92 -2.98
C SER A 213 -47.75 4.70 -3.77
N VAL A 214 -46.95 3.72 -3.35
CA VAL A 214 -45.72 3.27 -4.02
C VAL A 214 -45.92 1.87 -4.59
N ALA A 215 -45.44 1.62 -5.81
CA ALA A 215 -45.47 0.30 -6.45
C ALA A 215 -44.17 0.00 -7.21
N LYS A 216 -44.01 -1.24 -7.66
CA LYS A 216 -42.89 -1.67 -8.51
C LYS A 216 -43.04 -1.12 -9.92
N VAL A 217 -41.93 -0.87 -10.60
CA VAL A 217 -41.93 -0.34 -11.98
C VAL A 217 -42.54 -1.33 -12.97
N GLU A 218 -42.41 -2.62 -12.70
CA GLU A 218 -43.01 -3.70 -13.50
C GLU A 218 -44.55 -3.66 -13.50
N GLU A 219 -45.17 -2.98 -12.54
CA GLU A 219 -46.63 -2.83 -12.42
C GLU A 219 -47.17 -1.56 -13.11
N TYR A 220 -46.35 -0.90 -13.96
CA TYR A 220 -46.65 0.41 -14.56
C TYR A 220 -48.06 0.53 -15.14
N GLU A 221 -48.46 -0.42 -15.99
CA GLU A 221 -49.74 -0.39 -16.70
C GLU A 221 -50.93 -0.55 -15.75
N SER A 222 -50.88 -1.50 -14.83
CA SER A 222 -51.96 -1.73 -13.86
C SER A 222 -52.04 -0.64 -12.79
N PHE A 223 -50.89 -0.10 -12.37
CA PHE A 223 -50.81 0.89 -11.31
C PHE A 223 -51.31 2.28 -11.73
N PHE A 224 -51.02 2.68 -12.98
CA PHE A 224 -51.44 3.96 -13.54
C PHE A 224 -52.72 3.90 -14.37
N GLN A 225 -53.42 2.76 -14.37
CA GLN A 225 -54.68 2.63 -15.08
C GLN A 225 -55.70 3.68 -14.60
N GLY A 226 -56.17 4.53 -15.52
CA GLY A 226 -57.14 5.60 -15.22
C GLY A 226 -56.59 6.78 -14.42
N VAL A 227 -55.28 6.84 -14.17
CA VAL A 227 -54.64 7.95 -13.45
C VAL A 227 -54.24 9.05 -14.45
N PRO A 228 -54.54 10.34 -14.22
CA PRO A 228 -54.08 11.44 -15.08
C PRO A 228 -52.55 11.54 -15.16
N ALA A 229 -52.00 12.03 -16.27
CA ALA A 229 -50.55 12.07 -16.47
C ALA A 229 -49.80 12.90 -15.40
N GLU A 230 -50.40 13.99 -14.91
CA GLU A 230 -49.82 14.81 -13.83
C GLU A 230 -49.68 14.11 -12.48
N GLU A 231 -50.42 13.01 -12.26
CA GLU A 231 -50.39 12.24 -11.00
C GLU A 231 -49.48 10.99 -11.08
N ARG A 232 -48.88 10.73 -12.26
CA ARG A 232 -48.00 9.59 -12.50
C ARG A 232 -46.54 10.00 -12.32
N ILE A 233 -45.92 9.52 -11.25
CA ILE A 233 -44.53 9.88 -10.93
C ILE A 233 -43.67 8.61 -11.03
N VAL A 234 -42.64 8.67 -11.87
CA VAL A 234 -41.60 7.63 -11.96
C VAL A 234 -40.45 8.03 -11.07
N SER A 235 -39.98 7.12 -10.22
CA SER A 235 -38.98 7.44 -9.21
C SER A 235 -37.80 6.48 -9.25
N PHE A 236 -36.63 6.99 -8.85
CA PHE A 236 -35.42 6.18 -8.66
C PHE A 236 -34.57 6.74 -7.53
N ILE A 237 -33.76 5.86 -6.93
CA ILE A 237 -32.74 6.27 -5.96
C ILE A 237 -31.62 6.95 -6.73
N ASP A 238 -31.51 8.26 -6.58
CA ASP A 238 -30.58 9.07 -7.35
C ASP A 238 -29.21 9.11 -6.65
N PRO A 239 -28.16 8.49 -7.23
CA PRO A 239 -26.82 8.53 -6.65
C PRO A 239 -26.13 9.88 -6.85
N SER A 240 -26.65 10.77 -7.69
CA SER A 240 -26.14 12.11 -7.89
C SER A 240 -26.75 13.07 -6.87
N ALA A 241 -25.93 13.85 -6.19
CA ALA A 241 -26.37 15.01 -5.41
C ALA A 241 -26.28 16.33 -6.21
N ASP A 242 -25.93 16.27 -7.50
CA ASP A 242 -25.88 17.44 -8.38
C ASP A 242 -27.31 18.02 -8.58
N PRO A 243 -27.53 19.32 -8.36
CA PRO A 243 -28.85 19.94 -8.49
C PRO A 243 -29.39 19.92 -9.93
N SER A 244 -28.51 19.96 -10.94
CA SER A 244 -28.88 20.02 -12.36
C SER A 244 -28.90 18.64 -13.03
N ASN A 245 -27.97 17.76 -12.63
CA ASN A 245 -27.70 16.51 -13.36
C ASN A 245 -28.15 15.27 -12.58
N PRO A 246 -29.19 14.53 -13.00
CA PRO A 246 -29.56 13.24 -12.42
C PRO A 246 -28.45 12.21 -12.56
N GLY A 247 -28.45 11.25 -11.64
CA GLY A 247 -27.51 10.13 -11.67
C GLY A 247 -27.70 9.24 -12.89
N TRP A 248 -26.64 8.50 -13.18
CA TRP A 248 -26.53 7.58 -14.30
C TRP A 248 -27.69 6.58 -14.47
N PRO A 249 -28.29 5.99 -13.39
CA PRO A 249 -29.37 5.00 -13.52
C PRO A 249 -30.60 5.47 -14.31
N LEU A 250 -30.90 6.77 -14.29
CA LEU A 250 -32.09 7.32 -14.94
C LEU A 250 -32.11 7.04 -16.45
N ARG A 251 -30.93 6.98 -17.11
CA ARG A 251 -30.84 6.67 -18.55
C ARG A 251 -31.51 5.35 -18.90
N ASN A 252 -31.22 4.31 -18.14
CA ASN A 252 -31.72 2.97 -18.40
C ASN A 252 -33.19 2.84 -18.00
N LEU A 253 -33.63 3.55 -16.96
CA LEU A 253 -35.04 3.63 -16.60
C LEU A 253 -35.88 4.28 -17.71
N LEU A 254 -35.43 5.40 -18.26
CA LEU A 254 -36.13 6.08 -19.36
C LEU A 254 -36.15 5.22 -20.63
N ALA A 255 -35.05 4.52 -20.92
CA ALA A 255 -35.01 3.56 -22.02
C ALA A 255 -35.97 2.37 -21.82
N TYR A 256 -36.04 1.84 -20.59
CA TYR A 256 -36.99 0.78 -20.22
C TYR A 256 -38.44 1.22 -20.45
N LEU A 257 -38.80 2.39 -19.93
CA LEU A 257 -40.16 2.91 -20.04
C LEU A 257 -40.54 3.22 -21.49
N HIS A 258 -39.64 3.86 -22.24
CA HIS A 258 -39.92 4.20 -23.64
C HIS A 258 -40.02 2.96 -24.54
N ALA A 259 -39.22 1.92 -24.29
CA ALA A 259 -39.27 0.67 -25.04
C ALA A 259 -40.60 -0.09 -24.82
N LEU A 260 -41.15 -0.05 -23.60
CA LEU A 260 -42.37 -0.79 -23.26
C LEU A 260 -43.66 0.03 -23.47
N TYR A 261 -43.61 1.34 -23.21
CA TYR A 261 -44.78 2.23 -23.19
C TYR A 261 -44.55 3.52 -24.01
N PRO A 262 -44.20 3.45 -25.31
CA PRO A 262 -43.73 4.60 -26.10
C PRO A 262 -44.75 5.75 -26.21
N LYS A 263 -46.06 5.43 -26.23
CA LYS A 263 -47.13 6.43 -26.34
C LYS A 263 -47.37 7.22 -25.05
N GLU A 264 -47.06 6.61 -23.91
CA GLU A 264 -47.30 7.19 -22.59
C GLU A 264 -46.05 7.84 -21.98
N THR A 265 -44.91 7.78 -22.69
CA THR A 265 -43.59 8.18 -22.18
C THR A 265 -42.95 9.31 -22.99
N THR A 266 -43.75 10.06 -23.75
CA THR A 266 -43.32 11.28 -24.43
C THR A 266 -43.06 12.43 -23.45
N ALA A 267 -43.75 12.43 -22.31
CA ALA A 267 -43.52 13.29 -21.16
C ALA A 267 -43.64 12.46 -19.88
N VAL A 268 -42.59 12.44 -19.06
CA VAL A 268 -42.53 11.64 -17.82
C VAL A 268 -42.18 12.55 -16.65
N LEU A 269 -43.00 12.54 -15.61
CA LEU A 269 -42.70 13.22 -14.35
C LEU A 269 -41.78 12.33 -13.50
N VAL A 270 -40.56 12.79 -13.23
CA VAL A 270 -39.51 12.02 -12.57
C VAL A 270 -39.24 12.58 -11.18
N LEU A 271 -39.26 11.72 -10.15
CA LEU A 271 -38.81 12.01 -8.81
C LEU A 271 -37.42 11.40 -8.56
N ARG A 272 -36.43 12.27 -8.35
CA ARG A 272 -35.06 11.95 -7.94
C ARG A 272 -35.01 11.78 -6.43
N TRP A 273 -35.05 10.55 -5.94
CA TRP A 273 -35.05 10.27 -4.50
C TRP A 273 -33.63 10.28 -3.93
N ARG A 274 -33.35 11.21 -3.01
CA ARG A 274 -32.02 11.35 -2.36
C ARG A 274 -32.03 11.14 -0.85
N ASP A 275 -33.21 11.00 -0.25
CA ASP A 275 -33.39 11.10 1.20
C ASP A 275 -33.31 9.74 1.92
N ASN A 276 -32.12 9.12 1.84
CA ASN A 276 -31.87 7.81 2.44
C ASN A 276 -31.56 7.86 3.95
N GLU A 277 -31.32 9.03 4.54
CA GLU A 277 -30.96 9.17 5.97
C GLU A 277 -32.09 9.78 6.82
N ILE A 278 -33.15 10.29 6.20
CA ILE A 278 -34.27 10.90 6.91
C ILE A 278 -35.12 9.80 7.55
N THR A 279 -35.06 9.74 8.89
CA THR A 279 -36.05 9.01 9.70
C THR A 279 -37.16 9.98 10.10
N THR A 280 -38.40 9.50 10.14
CA THR A 280 -39.60 10.27 10.54
C THR A 280 -39.50 10.90 11.94
N ALA A 281 -38.46 10.57 12.72
CA ALA A 281 -38.16 11.08 14.04
C ALA A 281 -37.33 12.38 14.07
N THR A 282 -36.95 12.97 12.93
CA THR A 282 -36.17 14.23 12.87
C THR A 282 -37.03 15.42 12.37
N PRO A 283 -37.55 16.29 13.27
CA PRO A 283 -38.58 17.29 12.92
C PRO A 283 -38.10 18.45 12.02
N ASN A 284 -36.80 18.66 11.85
CA ASN A 284 -36.22 19.82 11.15
C ASN A 284 -35.39 19.47 9.89
N THR A 285 -35.48 18.24 9.39
CA THR A 285 -34.69 17.83 8.21
C THR A 285 -35.42 18.22 6.92
N HIS A 286 -34.77 19.03 6.09
CA HIS A 286 -35.24 19.35 4.74
C HIS A 286 -35.04 18.16 3.81
N TRP A 287 -36.03 17.87 2.97
CA TRP A 287 -35.93 16.86 1.91
C TRP A 287 -35.03 17.37 0.79
N LYS A 288 -34.08 16.55 0.34
CA LYS A 288 -33.13 16.85 -0.74
C LYS A 288 -33.56 16.29 -2.10
N SER A 289 -34.63 15.51 -2.12
CA SER A 289 -35.20 14.95 -3.34
C SER A 289 -35.76 16.03 -4.25
N GLN A 290 -35.74 15.77 -5.56
CA GLN A 290 -36.16 16.74 -6.58
C GLN A 290 -37.12 16.12 -7.59
N VAL A 291 -38.02 16.92 -8.15
CA VAL A 291 -38.99 16.51 -9.17
C VAL A 291 -38.81 17.32 -10.44
N GLY A 292 -38.90 16.67 -11.60
CA GLY A 292 -38.79 17.34 -12.90
C GLY A 292 -39.46 16.53 -14.00
N THR A 293 -39.99 17.23 -15.00
CA THR A 293 -40.63 16.60 -16.16
C THR A 293 -39.63 16.49 -17.31
N VAL A 294 -39.41 15.27 -17.78
CA VAL A 294 -38.54 14.98 -18.93
C VAL A 294 -39.38 14.68 -20.15
N PHE A 295 -38.91 15.17 -21.30
CA PHE A 295 -39.60 15.10 -22.58
C PHE A 295 -38.74 14.41 -23.62
N LEU A 296 -39.39 13.71 -24.54
CA LEU A 296 -38.75 13.13 -25.71
C LEU A 296 -39.32 13.77 -26.97
N SER A 297 -38.52 14.63 -27.61
CA SER A 297 -38.92 15.43 -28.77
C SER A 297 -38.82 14.61 -30.07
N GLY A 298 -39.87 13.83 -30.41
CA GLY A 298 -39.97 13.10 -31.68
C GLY A 298 -41.26 12.29 -31.82
N ASP A 299 -41.65 11.96 -33.06
CA ASP A 299 -42.80 11.08 -33.33
C ASP A 299 -42.58 9.71 -32.67
N ALA A 300 -43.61 9.19 -32.01
CA ALA A 300 -43.62 7.92 -31.29
C ALA A 300 -43.56 6.71 -32.23
N ALA A 301 -42.51 6.62 -33.05
CA ALA A 301 -42.21 5.45 -33.85
C ALA A 301 -41.68 4.36 -32.91
N THR A 302 -42.46 3.27 -32.78
CA THR A 302 -42.05 2.02 -32.13
C THR A 302 -40.82 1.47 -32.84
N THR A 303 -39.63 1.83 -32.36
CA THR A 303 -38.39 1.13 -32.72
C THR A 303 -38.12 0.10 -31.63
N THR A 304 -38.33 -1.17 -31.96
CA THR A 304 -37.95 -2.32 -31.12
C THR A 304 -36.45 -2.61 -31.18
N GLU A 305 -35.69 -1.83 -31.95
CA GLU A 305 -34.25 -1.98 -32.09
C GLU A 305 -33.50 -1.41 -30.88
N LYS A 306 -32.42 -2.09 -30.50
CA LYS A 306 -31.58 -1.72 -29.36
C LYS A 306 -30.89 -0.37 -29.62
N PRO A 307 -31.04 0.64 -28.73
CA PRO A 307 -30.30 1.89 -28.83
C PRO A 307 -28.78 1.70 -28.65
N SER A 308 -27.99 2.64 -29.17
CA SER A 308 -26.56 2.68 -28.87
C SER A 308 -26.31 2.88 -27.37
N ALA A 309 -25.29 2.24 -26.80
CA ALA A 309 -24.95 2.35 -25.39
C ALA A 309 -23.57 3.00 -25.17
N VAL A 310 -23.41 3.67 -24.03
CA VAL A 310 -22.14 4.29 -23.56
C VAL A 310 -21.96 4.03 -22.07
N GLY A 311 -20.74 4.09 -21.54
CA GLY A 311 -20.57 3.84 -20.10
C GLY A 311 -19.18 3.56 -19.56
N TRP A 312 -18.13 3.59 -20.39
CA TRP A 312 -16.76 3.42 -19.88
C TRP A 312 -16.36 4.56 -18.94
N GLU A 313 -15.87 4.18 -17.76
CA GLU A 313 -15.45 5.16 -16.76
C GLU A 313 -14.22 5.93 -17.24
N ARG A 314 -14.15 7.22 -16.92
CA ARG A 314 -12.97 8.05 -17.16
C ARG A 314 -11.96 7.87 -16.02
N ASN A 315 -10.68 7.91 -16.36
CA ASN A 315 -9.62 7.96 -15.36
C ASN A 315 -9.58 9.34 -14.66
N PRO A 316 -8.80 9.50 -13.57
CA PRO A 316 -8.68 10.79 -12.89
C PRO A 316 -8.17 11.96 -13.76
N GLN A 317 -7.58 11.67 -14.93
CA GLN A 317 -7.13 12.66 -15.92
C GLN A 317 -8.24 13.01 -16.95
N GLY A 318 -9.46 12.50 -16.78
CA GLY A 318 -10.61 12.75 -17.67
C GLY A 318 -10.58 11.96 -18.99
N LYS A 319 -9.59 11.10 -19.21
CA LYS A 319 -9.46 10.27 -20.41
C LYS A 319 -10.15 8.92 -20.23
N LEU A 320 -10.62 8.33 -21.33
CA LEU A 320 -11.10 6.96 -21.34
C LEU A 320 -9.90 6.02 -21.23
N GLY A 321 -9.76 5.36 -20.08
CA GLY A 321 -8.66 4.43 -19.84
C GLY A 321 -8.72 3.77 -18.47
N ALA A 322 -8.02 2.66 -18.35
CA ALA A 322 -7.91 1.90 -17.11
C ALA A 322 -7.23 2.70 -15.98
N ARG A 323 -7.56 2.34 -14.75
CA ARG A 323 -6.94 2.81 -13.50
C ARG A 323 -5.93 1.77 -13.01
N LEU A 324 -5.00 2.21 -12.16
CA LEU A 324 -3.99 1.38 -11.50
C LEU A 324 -4.13 1.56 -9.99
N ALA A 325 -4.33 0.46 -9.27
CA ALA A 325 -4.21 0.37 -7.82
C ALA A 325 -2.88 -0.29 -7.46
N ASP A 326 -2.01 0.43 -6.74
CA ASP A 326 -0.76 -0.11 -6.18
C ASP A 326 -1.00 -0.46 -4.70
N LEU A 327 -1.15 -1.75 -4.42
CA LEU A 327 -1.39 -2.26 -3.06
C LEU A 327 -0.16 -2.94 -2.46
N ALA A 328 1.00 -2.85 -3.09
CA ALA A 328 2.23 -3.36 -2.51
C ALA A 328 2.49 -2.84 -1.09
N PRO A 329 2.21 -1.57 -0.73
CA PRO A 329 2.38 -1.10 0.64
C PRO A 329 1.48 -1.80 1.68
N MET A 330 0.33 -2.36 1.26
CA MET A 330 -0.66 -2.99 2.15
C MET A 330 -0.62 -4.52 2.09
N MET A 331 -0.02 -5.10 1.04
CA MET A 331 -0.09 -6.54 0.76
C MET A 331 1.27 -7.24 0.73
N ASP A 332 2.38 -6.54 0.47
CA ASP A 332 3.72 -7.15 0.43
C ASP A 332 4.24 -7.34 1.86
N PRO A 333 4.42 -8.59 2.35
CA PRO A 333 4.88 -8.86 3.71
C PRO A 333 6.21 -8.20 4.04
N THR A 334 7.10 -8.08 3.04
CA THR A 334 8.42 -7.47 3.22
C THR A 334 8.31 -5.97 3.45
N ARG A 335 7.44 -5.30 2.68
CA ARG A 335 7.17 -3.86 2.85
C ARG A 335 6.44 -3.57 4.15
N LEU A 336 5.48 -4.42 4.53
CA LEU A 336 4.76 -4.31 5.80
C LEU A 336 5.71 -4.43 6.99
N ALA A 337 6.61 -5.42 6.98
CA ALA A 337 7.63 -5.58 8.02
C ALA A 337 8.56 -4.36 8.09
N ALA A 338 9.04 -3.86 6.95
CA ALA A 338 9.88 -2.67 6.91
C ALA A 338 9.17 -1.42 7.47
N GLN A 339 7.90 -1.20 7.11
CA GLN A 339 7.10 -0.09 7.63
C GLN A 339 6.86 -0.20 9.14
N ALA A 340 6.63 -1.41 9.66
CA ALA A 340 6.44 -1.64 11.09
C ALA A 340 7.71 -1.31 11.89
N VAL A 341 8.89 -1.67 11.39
CA VAL A 341 10.18 -1.31 12.01
C VAL A 341 10.39 0.20 11.99
N ASP A 342 10.22 0.85 10.84
CA ASP A 342 10.35 2.31 10.71
C ASP A 342 9.36 3.05 11.63
N LEU A 343 8.14 2.52 11.80
CA LEU A 343 7.12 3.09 12.68
C LEU A 343 7.57 3.04 14.14
N ASN A 344 8.16 1.94 14.62
CA ASN A 344 8.64 1.80 15.99
C ASN A 344 9.68 2.90 16.32
N LEU A 345 10.63 3.13 15.43
CA LEU A 345 11.65 4.17 15.59
C LEU A 345 11.03 5.58 15.55
N LYS A 346 10.10 5.84 14.62
CA LYS A 346 9.37 7.12 14.56
C LYS A 346 8.57 7.39 15.82
N LEU A 347 7.97 6.37 16.44
CA LEU A 347 7.27 6.52 17.72
C LEU A 347 8.21 6.96 18.85
N MET A 348 9.44 6.46 18.89
CA MET A 348 10.45 6.94 19.85
C MET A 348 10.77 8.43 19.63
N ARG A 349 10.98 8.83 18.37
CA ARG A 349 11.19 10.25 18.00
C ARG A 349 10.02 11.12 18.44
N TRP A 350 8.78 10.74 18.12
CA TRP A 350 7.60 11.56 18.44
C TRP A 350 7.31 11.64 19.94
N ARG A 351 7.54 10.56 20.69
CA ARG A 351 7.19 10.49 22.11
C ARG A 351 8.26 11.04 23.05
N ILE A 352 9.54 10.82 22.73
CA ILE A 352 10.64 11.00 23.68
C ILE A 352 11.61 12.07 23.19
N LEU A 353 12.09 11.95 21.94
CA LEU A 353 13.18 12.79 21.43
C LEU A 353 12.88 13.31 20.02
N PRO A 354 12.10 14.40 19.86
CA PRO A 354 11.71 14.93 18.54
C PRO A 354 12.88 15.34 17.64
N GLN A 355 14.01 15.73 18.25
CA GLN A 355 15.25 16.09 17.56
C GLN A 355 16.09 14.89 17.08
N LEU A 356 15.68 13.66 17.39
CA LEU A 356 16.35 12.46 16.92
C LEU A 356 16.28 12.35 15.39
N ASP A 357 17.45 12.35 14.75
CA ASP A 357 17.60 12.23 13.30
C ASP A 357 17.73 10.76 12.88
N LEU A 358 16.58 10.10 12.74
CA LEU A 358 16.52 8.70 12.34
C LEU A 358 17.03 8.45 10.92
N GLU A 359 16.94 9.44 10.03
CA GLU A 359 17.35 9.28 8.63
C GLU A 359 18.87 9.17 8.52
N LYS A 360 19.63 9.94 9.31
CA LYS A 360 21.08 9.79 9.39
C LYS A 360 21.49 8.40 9.87
N VAL A 361 20.79 7.86 10.88
CA VAL A 361 21.07 6.52 11.40
C VAL A 361 20.72 5.45 10.35
N SER A 362 19.56 5.55 9.71
CA SER A 362 19.12 4.53 8.75
C SER A 362 19.99 4.47 7.49
N ASN A 363 20.49 5.63 7.05
CA ASN A 363 21.33 5.76 5.86
C ASN A 363 22.81 5.47 6.11
N ALA A 364 23.25 5.35 7.37
CA ALA A 364 24.63 5.03 7.69
C ALA A 364 25.03 3.66 7.14
N ARG A 365 26.20 3.59 6.50
CA ARG A 365 26.81 2.35 6.04
C ARG A 365 27.83 1.90 7.08
N CYS A 366 27.58 0.76 7.73
CA CYS A 366 28.42 0.27 8.82
C CYS A 366 29.29 -0.91 8.37
N LEU A 367 30.60 -0.77 8.52
CA LEU A 367 31.57 -1.84 8.33
C LEU A 367 31.88 -2.50 9.69
N LEU A 368 31.68 -3.81 9.80
CA LEU A 368 31.94 -4.61 10.99
C LEU A 368 33.15 -5.50 10.76
N LEU A 369 34.29 -5.14 11.35
CA LEU A 369 35.51 -5.95 11.31
C LEU A 369 35.48 -6.95 12.45
N GLY A 370 35.12 -8.19 12.13
CA GLY A 370 34.84 -9.28 13.06
C GLY A 370 33.36 -9.65 13.07
N ALA A 371 33.08 -10.91 12.75
CA ALA A 371 31.75 -11.54 12.82
C ALA A 371 31.65 -12.51 14.02
N GLY A 372 32.47 -12.31 15.06
CA GLY A 372 32.40 -13.03 16.32
C GLY A 372 31.24 -12.58 17.22
N THR A 373 31.38 -12.76 18.54
CA THR A 373 30.34 -12.39 19.52
C THR A 373 29.95 -10.92 19.42
N LEU A 374 30.93 -10.02 19.42
CA LEU A 374 30.70 -8.59 19.28
C LEU A 374 30.02 -8.25 17.94
N GLY A 375 30.55 -8.77 16.82
CA GLY A 375 30.00 -8.57 15.48
C GLY A 375 28.52 -8.88 15.39
N CYS A 376 28.13 -10.05 15.91
CA CYS A 376 26.75 -10.51 15.88
C CYS A 376 25.80 -9.61 16.70
N TYR A 377 26.20 -9.22 17.91
CA TYR A 377 25.36 -8.37 18.78
C TYR A 377 25.28 -6.93 18.27
N VAL A 378 26.40 -6.36 17.82
CA VAL A 378 26.43 -5.00 17.25
C VAL A 378 25.57 -4.94 16.00
N ALA A 379 25.66 -5.93 15.10
CA ALA A 379 24.83 -5.98 13.91
C ALA A 379 23.32 -6.02 14.22
N ARG A 380 22.91 -6.83 15.21
CA ARG A 380 21.51 -6.86 15.66
C ARG A 380 21.06 -5.54 16.27
N ALA A 381 21.92 -4.87 17.03
CA ALA A 381 21.63 -3.55 17.59
C ALA A 381 21.50 -2.48 16.49
N LEU A 382 22.41 -2.46 15.51
CA LEU A 382 22.37 -1.54 14.36
C LEU A 382 21.09 -1.74 13.54
N MET A 383 20.74 -2.99 13.23
CA MET A 383 19.49 -3.32 12.55
C MET A 383 18.27 -2.83 13.34
N GLY A 384 18.26 -3.03 14.66
CA GLY A 384 17.20 -2.55 15.55
C GLY A 384 17.05 -1.03 15.56
N TRP A 385 18.14 -0.30 15.34
CA TRP A 385 18.16 1.17 15.16
C TRP A 385 17.83 1.64 13.74
N GLY A 386 17.53 0.72 12.82
CA GLY A 386 17.11 1.01 11.47
C GLY A 386 18.25 1.16 10.45
N VAL A 387 19.49 0.83 10.82
CA VAL A 387 20.64 0.80 9.89
C VAL A 387 20.37 -0.24 8.79
N ARG A 388 20.48 0.18 7.53
CA ARG A 388 20.11 -0.66 6.38
C ARG A 388 21.30 -1.31 5.68
N THR A 389 22.51 -0.76 5.83
CA THR A 389 23.70 -1.27 5.14
C THR A 389 24.74 -1.73 6.15
N ILE A 390 24.99 -3.05 6.19
CA ILE A 390 25.96 -3.67 7.11
C ILE A 390 26.86 -4.61 6.31
N THR A 391 28.17 -4.40 6.42
CA THR A 391 29.17 -5.26 5.77
C THR A 391 30.05 -5.92 6.81
N PHE A 392 30.17 -7.24 6.77
CA PHE A 392 31.04 -8.01 7.66
C PHE A 392 32.38 -8.34 6.99
N VAL A 393 33.44 -8.33 7.79
CA VAL A 393 34.77 -8.86 7.43
C VAL A 393 35.22 -9.83 8.50
N ASP A 394 35.48 -11.09 8.14
CA ASP A 394 35.97 -12.11 9.07
C ASP A 394 36.61 -13.27 8.28
N SER A 395 37.80 -13.72 8.66
CA SER A 395 38.50 -14.82 7.96
C SER A 395 38.13 -16.22 8.48
N ALA A 396 37.42 -16.32 9.59
CA ALA A 396 37.17 -17.58 10.26
C ALA A 396 35.89 -18.28 9.74
N ARG A 397 35.77 -19.56 10.12
CA ARG A 397 34.61 -20.39 9.85
C ARG A 397 33.84 -20.64 11.16
N VAL A 398 32.54 -20.88 11.05
CA VAL A 398 31.68 -21.15 12.22
C VAL A 398 32.08 -22.49 12.86
N SER A 399 32.33 -22.50 14.17
CA SER A 399 32.61 -23.71 14.95
C SER A 399 31.45 -24.08 15.89
N PHE A 400 31.40 -25.33 16.35
CA PHE A 400 30.32 -25.83 17.22
C PHE A 400 30.11 -25.05 18.53
N SER A 401 31.14 -24.37 19.05
CA SER A 401 31.01 -23.54 20.26
C SER A 401 30.47 -22.14 19.99
N ASN A 402 30.33 -21.74 18.72
CA ASN A 402 29.95 -20.38 18.33
C ASN A 402 28.45 -20.09 18.48
N PRO A 403 27.49 -20.93 18.02
CA PRO A 403 26.06 -20.59 18.01
C PRO A 403 25.51 -20.13 19.37
N VAL A 404 26.00 -20.69 20.47
CA VAL A 404 25.57 -20.33 21.83
C VAL A 404 26.08 -18.95 22.30
N ARG A 405 27.06 -18.35 21.62
CA ARG A 405 27.68 -17.05 21.95
C ARG A 405 27.59 -16.02 20.83
N GLN A 406 27.18 -16.43 19.63
CA GLN A 406 27.23 -15.65 18.40
C GLN A 406 25.85 -15.75 17.73
N PRO A 407 24.89 -14.84 18.06
CA PRO A 407 23.45 -15.00 17.78
C PRO A 407 23.02 -14.84 16.30
N LEU A 408 23.97 -14.93 15.37
CA LEU A 408 23.71 -15.00 13.92
C LEU A 408 24.02 -16.38 13.32
N PHE A 409 24.52 -17.33 14.12
CA PHE A 409 24.88 -18.66 13.66
C PHE A 409 24.00 -19.72 14.31
N GLU A 410 23.65 -20.74 13.53
CA GLU A 410 22.91 -21.91 13.99
C GLU A 410 23.80 -23.16 13.99
N PHE A 411 23.31 -24.24 14.60
CA PHE A 411 24.03 -25.52 14.63
C PHE A 411 24.36 -26.04 13.22
N GLU A 412 23.45 -25.85 12.26
CA GLU A 412 23.63 -26.25 10.87
C GLU A 412 24.81 -25.55 10.18
N ASP A 413 25.17 -24.34 10.61
CA ASP A 413 26.26 -23.58 10.03
C ASP A 413 27.64 -24.13 10.42
N CYS A 414 27.69 -25.02 11.42
CA CYS A 414 28.91 -25.69 11.88
C CYS A 414 29.26 -26.95 11.07
N LEU A 415 28.29 -27.50 10.32
CA LEU A 415 28.45 -28.76 9.59
C LEU A 415 29.44 -28.61 8.42
N ASN A 416 30.01 -29.73 7.95
CA ASN A 416 30.92 -29.78 6.79
C ASN A 416 32.16 -28.86 6.91
N GLY A 417 32.74 -28.76 8.12
CA GLY A 417 33.90 -27.89 8.38
C GLY A 417 33.56 -26.42 8.61
N GLY A 418 32.28 -26.12 8.88
CA GLY A 418 31.79 -24.78 9.17
C GLY A 418 31.63 -23.92 7.93
N LYS A 419 30.63 -23.03 7.90
CA LYS A 419 30.50 -21.99 6.87
C LYS A 419 31.41 -20.80 7.17
N PRO A 420 31.86 -20.03 6.15
CA PRO A 420 32.53 -18.74 6.36
C PRO A 420 31.67 -17.79 7.21
N LYS A 421 32.26 -17.17 8.24
CA LYS A 421 31.50 -16.38 9.23
C LYS A 421 30.89 -15.12 8.64
N ALA A 422 31.65 -14.38 7.84
CA ALA A 422 31.21 -13.08 7.33
C ALA A 422 29.96 -13.21 6.44
N GLU A 423 30.00 -14.14 5.47
CA GLU A 423 28.90 -14.42 4.56
C GLU A 423 27.71 -15.03 5.31
N CYS A 424 27.96 -15.95 6.24
CA CYS A 424 26.91 -16.54 7.06
C CYS A 424 26.17 -15.50 7.92
N ALA A 425 26.91 -14.56 8.53
CA ALA A 425 26.32 -13.48 9.31
C ALA A 425 25.46 -12.54 8.45
N ALA A 426 25.93 -12.20 7.23
CA ALA A 426 25.16 -11.38 6.30
C ALA A 426 23.84 -12.04 5.88
N GLU A 427 23.87 -13.34 5.55
CA GLU A 427 22.67 -14.10 5.21
C GLU A 427 21.71 -14.22 6.40
N ALA A 428 22.22 -14.41 7.62
CA ALA A 428 21.41 -14.43 8.82
C ALA A 428 20.68 -13.09 9.04
N LEU A 429 21.33 -11.94 8.80
CA LEU A 429 20.65 -10.64 8.87
C LEU A 429 19.51 -10.51 7.85
N LYS A 430 19.71 -10.98 6.61
CA LYS A 430 18.67 -10.98 5.56
C LYS A 430 17.48 -11.87 5.91
N LYS A 431 17.73 -13.01 6.59
CA LYS A 431 16.65 -13.87 7.12
C LYS A 431 15.83 -13.15 8.20
N ILE A 432 16.47 -12.35 9.05
CA ILE A 432 15.80 -11.59 10.11
C ILE A 432 15.00 -10.40 9.54
N ASN A 433 15.62 -9.62 8.64
CA ASN A 433 15.00 -8.49 7.98
C ASN A 433 15.35 -8.51 6.49
N PRO A 434 14.43 -8.95 5.60
CA PRO A 434 14.70 -9.04 4.17
C PRO A 434 14.98 -7.68 3.50
N GLY A 435 14.66 -6.56 4.15
CA GLY A 435 14.95 -5.21 3.68
C GLY A 435 16.39 -4.74 3.93
N ILE A 436 17.23 -5.51 4.62
CA ILE A 436 18.61 -5.12 4.92
C ILE A 436 19.55 -5.42 3.74
N ASN A 437 20.44 -4.47 3.43
CA ASN A 437 21.55 -4.65 2.53
C ASN A 437 22.78 -5.16 3.31
N ALA A 438 22.86 -6.47 3.50
CA ALA A 438 23.97 -7.11 4.20
C ALA A 438 24.92 -7.85 3.25
N THR A 439 26.23 -7.64 3.43
CA THR A 439 27.28 -8.35 2.68
C THR A 439 28.37 -8.87 3.62
N GLY A 440 29.11 -9.89 3.18
CA GLY A 440 30.17 -10.51 3.97
C GLY A 440 31.40 -10.80 3.10
N HIS A 441 32.58 -10.52 3.64
CA HIS A 441 33.87 -10.76 3.00
C HIS A 441 34.76 -11.65 3.88
N SER A 442 35.01 -12.87 3.42
CA SER A 442 36.01 -13.75 4.01
C SER A 442 37.42 -13.32 3.63
N MET A 443 38.05 -12.49 4.47
CA MET A 443 39.43 -12.01 4.27
C MET A 443 40.16 -11.83 5.61
N SER A 444 41.48 -11.99 5.58
CA SER A 444 42.35 -11.78 6.75
C SER A 444 42.74 -10.30 6.85
N ILE A 445 42.97 -9.83 8.07
CA ILE A 445 43.53 -8.50 8.33
C ILE A 445 44.96 -8.69 8.82
N PRO A 446 45.97 -8.19 8.09
CA PRO A 446 47.37 -8.30 8.51
C PRO A 446 47.62 -7.73 9.91
N MET A 447 48.33 -8.51 10.73
CA MET A 447 48.62 -8.18 12.11
C MET A 447 50.11 -7.84 12.28
N PRO A 448 50.48 -6.79 13.03
CA PRO A 448 51.86 -6.56 13.44
C PRO A 448 52.46 -7.77 14.15
N GLY A 449 53.76 -7.99 13.97
CA GLY A 449 54.49 -9.13 14.56
C GLY A 449 54.29 -10.47 13.86
N HIS A 450 53.48 -10.52 12.79
CA HIS A 450 53.32 -11.70 11.93
C HIS A 450 53.97 -11.42 10.57
N PRO A 451 55.20 -11.89 10.32
CA PRO A 451 55.96 -11.51 9.13
C PRO A 451 55.28 -12.02 7.86
N ILE A 452 55.12 -11.13 6.89
CA ILE A 452 54.65 -11.45 5.54
C ILE A 452 55.91 -11.80 4.72
N SER A 453 56.03 -13.07 4.33
CA SER A 453 57.21 -13.55 3.58
C SER A 453 57.35 -12.80 2.25
N THR A 454 58.40 -11.99 2.13
CA THR A 454 58.78 -11.30 0.89
C THR A 454 59.32 -12.25 -0.17
N THR A 455 59.68 -13.48 0.22
CA THR A 455 60.23 -14.52 -0.67
C THR A 455 59.14 -15.25 -1.45
N SER A 456 57.89 -15.22 -0.98
CA SER A 456 56.75 -15.83 -1.66
C SER A 456 55.88 -14.76 -2.31
N ALA A 457 56.04 -14.56 -3.62
CA ALA A 457 55.31 -13.52 -4.37
C ALA A 457 53.79 -13.64 -4.22
N THR A 458 53.24 -14.86 -4.08
CA THR A 458 51.79 -15.08 -3.93
C THR A 458 51.24 -14.57 -2.60
N VAL A 459 51.99 -14.75 -1.50
CA VAL A 459 51.56 -14.31 -0.16
C VAL A 459 51.63 -12.79 -0.05
N LEU A 460 52.67 -12.18 -0.63
CA LEU A 460 52.82 -10.73 -0.66
C LEU A 460 51.72 -10.07 -1.51
N GLU A 461 51.43 -10.61 -2.69
CA GLU A 461 50.36 -10.07 -3.55
C GLU A 461 48.97 -10.25 -2.93
N GLN A 462 48.70 -11.37 -2.23
CA GLN A 462 47.44 -11.54 -1.49
C GLN A 462 47.31 -10.52 -0.36
N ALA A 463 48.37 -10.28 0.42
CA ALA A 463 48.34 -9.31 1.50
C ALA A 463 48.09 -7.88 0.98
N LYS A 464 48.70 -7.52 -0.17
CA LYS A 464 48.41 -6.24 -0.85
C LYS A 464 46.95 -6.17 -1.30
N ALA A 465 46.41 -7.25 -1.87
CA ALA A 465 45.02 -7.30 -2.31
C ALA A 465 44.04 -7.18 -1.13
N ASP A 466 44.32 -7.84 0.00
CA ASP A 466 43.53 -7.75 1.22
C ASP A 466 43.56 -6.33 1.80
N VAL A 467 44.73 -5.69 1.86
CA VAL A 467 44.85 -4.29 2.31
C VAL A 467 44.10 -3.34 1.38
N ALA A 468 44.27 -3.47 0.06
CA ALA A 468 43.55 -2.65 -0.91
C ALA A 468 42.03 -2.84 -0.79
N LYS A 469 41.57 -4.08 -0.55
CA LYS A 469 40.15 -4.35 -0.34
C LYS A 469 39.65 -3.74 0.97
N LEU A 470 40.43 -3.81 2.04
CA LEU A 470 40.10 -3.17 3.32
C LEU A 470 39.98 -1.65 3.16
N GLU A 471 40.93 -1.01 2.47
CA GLU A 471 40.88 0.43 2.18
C GLU A 471 39.63 0.81 1.37
N GLN A 472 39.28 0.03 0.34
CA GLN A 472 38.06 0.21 -0.44
C GLN A 472 36.82 0.13 0.46
N LEU A 473 36.76 -0.86 1.34
CA LEU A 473 35.64 -1.03 2.28
C LEU A 473 35.54 0.16 3.24
N PHE A 474 36.64 0.71 3.72
CA PHE A 474 36.60 1.94 4.54
C PHE A 474 36.04 3.13 3.75
N GLU A 475 36.39 3.28 2.47
CA GLU A 475 35.85 4.37 1.62
C GLU A 475 34.34 4.24 1.41
N GLU A 476 33.87 3.01 1.16
CA GLU A 476 32.47 2.66 0.94
C GLU A 476 31.59 2.74 2.19
N HIS A 477 32.15 2.92 3.38
CA HIS A 477 31.40 2.92 4.64
C HIS A 477 31.59 4.23 5.43
N ASP A 478 30.60 4.59 6.23
CA ASP A 478 30.57 5.86 6.97
C ASP A 478 31.09 5.68 8.41
N ALA A 479 30.82 4.51 9.00
CA ALA A 479 31.30 4.13 10.33
C ALA A 479 31.89 2.72 10.31
N VAL A 480 33.01 2.54 11.01
CA VAL A 480 33.74 1.27 11.09
C VAL A 480 33.83 0.81 12.54
N PHE A 481 33.50 -0.45 12.77
CA PHE A 481 33.52 -1.08 14.09
C PHE A 481 34.64 -2.11 14.17
N LEU A 482 35.56 -1.94 15.11
CA LEU A 482 36.64 -2.88 15.38
C LEU A 482 36.20 -3.88 16.45
N LEU A 483 35.78 -5.06 16.00
CA LEU A 483 35.12 -6.10 16.79
C LEU A 483 35.94 -7.41 16.80
N MET A 484 37.25 -7.27 16.61
CA MET A 484 38.21 -8.34 16.45
C MET A 484 38.65 -8.92 17.81
N ASP A 485 39.30 -10.08 17.81
CA ASP A 485 39.67 -10.83 19.01
C ASP A 485 40.94 -10.32 19.70
N SER A 486 41.93 -9.86 18.92
CA SER A 486 43.24 -9.43 19.42
C SER A 486 43.43 -7.91 19.34
N ARG A 487 44.47 -7.39 20.01
CA ARG A 487 44.86 -5.97 19.90
C ARG A 487 45.65 -5.70 18.63
N GLU A 488 46.44 -6.68 18.20
CA GLU A 488 47.33 -6.63 17.04
C GLU A 488 46.50 -6.45 15.76
N SER A 489 45.39 -7.18 15.66
CA SER A 489 44.49 -7.13 14.51
C SER A 489 43.72 -5.81 14.36
N ARG A 490 43.60 -5.03 15.44
CA ARG A 490 42.94 -3.70 15.43
C ARG A 490 43.86 -2.59 14.91
N TRP A 491 45.17 -2.82 14.89
CA TRP A 491 46.15 -1.78 14.58
C TRP A 491 45.94 -1.21 13.16
N LEU A 492 45.99 -2.06 12.13
CA LEU A 492 45.86 -1.63 10.74
C LEU A 492 44.52 -0.93 10.46
N PRO A 493 43.36 -1.50 10.86
CA PRO A 493 42.08 -0.80 10.74
C PRO A 493 42.02 0.57 11.44
N THR A 494 42.67 0.71 12.59
CA THR A 494 42.73 1.98 13.31
C THR A 494 43.49 3.03 12.50
N VAL A 495 44.62 2.64 11.92
CA VAL A 495 45.47 3.51 11.08
C VAL A 495 44.73 3.94 9.81
N ILE A 496 44.11 3.00 9.09
CA ILE A 496 43.30 3.31 7.89
C ILE A 496 42.12 4.23 8.25
N GLY A 497 41.45 3.97 9.37
CA GLY A 497 40.33 4.79 9.81
C GLY A 497 40.72 6.22 10.14
N ALA A 498 41.88 6.40 10.80
CA ALA A 498 42.45 7.72 11.05
C ALA A 498 42.75 8.46 9.73
N SER A 499 43.43 7.80 8.79
CA SER A 499 43.76 8.32 7.46
C SER A 499 42.58 8.85 6.67
N LYS A 500 41.51 8.07 6.63
CA LYS A 500 40.35 8.34 5.78
C LYS A 500 39.32 9.21 6.49
N GLY A 501 39.66 9.74 7.66
CA GLY A 501 38.76 10.57 8.49
C GLY A 501 37.46 9.85 8.87
N LYS A 502 37.52 8.52 9.04
CA LYS A 502 36.31 7.70 9.31
C LYS A 502 36.02 7.64 10.80
N ILE A 503 34.73 7.51 11.13
CA ILE A 503 34.32 7.23 12.50
C ILE A 503 34.67 5.77 12.80
N VAL A 504 35.66 5.57 13.67
CA VAL A 504 36.07 4.24 14.13
C VAL A 504 35.63 4.03 15.57
N ILE A 505 34.84 2.99 15.81
CA ILE A 505 34.38 2.56 17.13
C ILE A 505 35.07 1.24 17.47
N ASN A 506 35.88 1.25 18.51
CA ASN A 506 36.62 0.08 18.96
C ASN A 506 35.96 -0.52 20.20
N SER A 507 35.67 -1.83 20.16
CA SER A 507 35.09 -2.56 21.28
C SER A 507 35.93 -3.79 21.62
N ALA A 508 36.45 -3.88 22.84
CA ALA A 508 37.28 -4.99 23.33
C ALA A 508 36.67 -5.63 24.59
N LEU A 509 36.93 -6.93 24.77
CA LEU A 509 36.42 -7.71 25.91
C LEU A 509 37.60 -8.26 26.72
N GLY A 510 37.57 -8.01 28.03
CA GLY A 510 38.31 -8.76 29.04
C GLY A 510 37.48 -9.94 29.55
N PHE A 511 37.92 -10.56 30.64
CA PHE A 511 37.20 -11.69 31.25
C PHE A 511 35.84 -11.27 31.82
N ASP A 512 35.82 -10.18 32.59
CA ASP A 512 34.67 -9.60 33.29
C ASP A 512 34.46 -8.10 32.99
N THR A 513 35.28 -7.56 32.08
CA THR A 513 35.32 -6.13 31.72
C THR A 513 35.23 -5.94 30.21
N PHE A 514 34.89 -4.72 29.78
CA PHE A 514 34.90 -4.36 28.37
C PHE A 514 35.33 -2.90 28.18
N LEU A 515 35.86 -2.58 27.01
CA LEU A 515 36.24 -1.23 26.59
C LEU A 515 35.48 -0.87 25.32
N VAL A 516 34.83 0.29 25.29
CA VAL A 516 34.28 0.89 24.07
C VAL A 516 34.85 2.29 23.93
N MET A 517 35.49 2.58 22.80
CA MET A 517 36.09 3.89 22.52
C MET A 517 35.88 4.31 21.07
N ARG A 518 35.96 5.62 20.80
CA ARG A 518 35.92 6.19 19.45
C ARG A 518 37.26 6.86 19.12
N HIS A 519 37.82 6.60 17.94
CA HIS A 519 39.09 7.20 17.51
C HIS A 519 38.90 8.53 16.74
N GLY A 520 39.99 9.30 16.64
CA GLY A 520 40.19 10.52 15.83
C GLY A 520 41.63 10.55 15.26
N VAL A 521 41.87 11.42 14.27
CA VAL A 521 42.96 11.34 13.27
C VAL A 521 44.41 11.40 13.83
N LEU A 522 45.33 10.67 13.18
CA LEU A 522 46.78 10.61 13.41
C LEU A 522 47.54 11.08 12.15
N GLU A 523 48.36 12.13 12.27
CA GLU A 523 49.01 12.85 11.15
C GLU A 523 50.10 12.04 10.41
N ALA A 524 50.76 11.08 11.07
CA ALA A 524 51.93 10.38 10.50
C ALA A 524 51.58 9.44 9.34
N TYR A 525 50.41 8.80 9.38
CA TYR A 525 50.01 7.86 8.32
C TYR A 525 49.41 8.57 7.10
N GLU A 526 48.80 9.75 7.26
CA GLU A 526 48.34 10.57 6.13
C GLU A 526 49.47 10.90 5.15
N LYS A 527 50.70 10.99 5.66
CA LYS A 527 51.88 11.37 4.88
C LYS A 527 52.49 10.21 4.08
N ASP A 528 52.66 9.05 4.72
CA ASP A 528 53.57 7.99 4.24
C ASP A 528 52.86 6.68 3.81
N GLY A 529 51.53 6.54 4.02
CA GLY A 529 50.71 5.48 3.45
C GLY A 529 51.21 4.03 3.66
N PHE A 530 51.14 3.18 2.62
CA PHE A 530 51.49 1.75 2.72
C PHE A 530 52.96 1.50 3.08
N ASP A 531 53.87 2.39 2.73
CA ASP A 531 55.30 2.24 3.05
C ASP A 531 55.54 2.35 4.57
N MET A 532 54.75 3.19 5.25
CA MET A 532 54.73 3.23 6.72
C MET A 532 54.17 1.93 7.31
N LEU A 533 53.09 1.38 6.74
CA LEU A 533 52.51 0.11 7.20
C LEU A 533 53.48 -1.05 7.07
N LEU A 534 54.19 -1.14 5.94
CA LEU A 534 55.14 -2.22 5.67
C LEU A 534 56.28 -2.25 6.70
N LYS A 535 56.73 -1.08 7.16
CA LYS A 535 57.73 -0.97 8.23
C LYS A 535 57.15 -1.46 9.56
N VAL A 536 55.93 -1.04 9.92
CA VAL A 536 55.28 -1.48 11.17
C VAL A 536 54.96 -2.98 11.18
N PHE A 537 54.55 -3.57 10.05
CA PHE A 537 54.28 -5.01 9.97
C PHE A 537 55.52 -5.86 10.24
N ASN A 538 56.68 -5.39 9.79
CA ASN A 538 57.94 -6.14 9.88
C ASN A 538 58.76 -5.80 11.12
N ASP A 539 58.58 -4.62 11.71
CA ASP A 539 59.24 -4.20 12.95
C ASP A 539 58.25 -3.53 13.90
N GLN A 540 57.99 -4.18 15.04
CA GLN A 540 57.08 -3.70 16.07
C GLN A 540 57.61 -2.42 16.76
N LYS A 541 58.94 -2.22 16.84
CA LYS A 541 59.55 -1.07 17.51
C LYS A 541 59.34 0.24 16.74
N TYR A 542 59.26 0.16 15.42
CA TYR A 542 59.03 1.33 14.57
C TYR A 542 57.71 2.07 14.91
N LEU A 543 56.69 1.35 15.38
CA LEU A 543 55.45 1.98 15.84
C LEU A 543 55.65 2.79 17.12
N GLU A 544 56.50 2.30 18.03
CA GLU A 544 56.83 2.99 19.28
C GLU A 544 57.54 4.32 18.97
N GLU A 545 58.46 4.32 18.01
CA GLU A 545 59.16 5.52 17.52
C GLU A 545 58.21 6.56 16.89
N VAL A 546 57.30 6.11 16.02
CA VAL A 546 56.34 7.01 15.34
C VAL A 546 55.31 7.58 16.31
N ALA A 547 54.94 6.82 17.35
CA ALA A 547 54.04 7.28 18.40
C ALA A 547 54.74 8.10 19.51
N GLY A 548 56.09 8.15 19.51
CA GLY A 548 56.89 8.77 20.57
C GLY A 548 56.88 8.02 21.90
N LEU A 549 56.48 6.73 21.88
CA LEU A 549 56.45 5.86 23.07
C LEU A 549 57.85 5.46 23.53
N ASP A 550 58.79 5.36 22.59
CA ASP A 550 60.22 5.14 22.84
C ASP A 550 60.80 6.22 23.75
N LYS A 551 60.52 7.49 23.43
CA LYS A 551 60.95 8.65 24.22
C LYS A 551 60.30 8.68 25.60
N LEU A 552 59.01 8.35 25.67
CA LEU A 552 58.27 8.25 26.93
C LEU A 552 58.82 7.15 27.85
N LYS A 553 59.29 6.05 27.26
CA LYS A 553 59.92 4.95 28.00
C LYS A 553 61.33 5.32 28.47
N GLU A 554 62.13 5.95 27.62
CA GLU A 554 63.44 6.50 28.02
C GLU A 554 63.31 7.54 29.14
N GLU A 555 62.32 8.44 29.05
CA GLU A 555 62.03 9.43 30.10
C GLU A 555 61.55 8.76 31.40
N GLY A 556 60.76 7.69 31.32
CA GLY A 556 60.30 6.92 32.48
C GLY A 556 61.41 6.10 33.15
N GLU A 557 62.31 5.50 32.37
CA GLU A 557 63.48 4.78 32.88
C GLU A 557 64.50 5.75 33.50
N ALA A 558 64.75 6.90 32.88
CA ALA A 558 65.59 7.96 33.45
C ALA A 558 64.99 8.54 34.76
N ALA A 559 63.66 8.64 34.86
CA ALA A 559 63.00 9.07 36.08
C ALA A 559 63.10 8.03 37.22
N LEU A 560 63.14 6.74 36.89
CA LEU A 560 63.35 5.64 37.85
C LEU A 560 64.81 5.55 38.31
N GLU A 561 65.78 5.80 37.43
CA GLU A 561 67.21 5.88 37.78
C GLU A 561 67.54 7.13 38.63
N ALA A 562 66.74 8.19 38.53
CA ALA A 562 66.89 9.40 39.34
C ALA A 562 66.30 9.27 40.77
N VAL A 563 65.70 8.12 41.11
CA VAL A 563 65.25 7.83 42.49
C VAL A 563 66.44 7.29 43.27
N ASP A 564 67.05 8.14 44.10
CA ASP A 564 68.10 7.77 45.04
C ASP A 564 67.50 6.82 46.10
N TRP A 565 67.96 5.57 46.13
CA TRP A 565 67.63 4.65 47.21
C TRP A 565 68.60 4.94 48.34
N ASP A 566 68.15 5.67 49.36
CA ASP A 566 68.91 5.84 50.60
C ASP A 566 69.18 4.43 51.20
N GLU A 567 70.40 3.93 51.01
CA GLU A 567 70.97 2.87 51.83
C GLU A 567 71.18 3.43 53.24
N ASP A 568 70.20 3.28 54.11
CA ASP A 568 70.39 3.48 55.56
C ASP A 568 71.26 2.32 56.10
N GLU A 569 72.58 2.53 56.05
CA GLU A 569 73.53 1.91 56.96
C GLU A 569 73.27 2.38 58.40
N GLY A 570 72.95 1.42 59.27
CA GLY A 570 73.47 1.39 60.64
C GLY A 570 72.77 2.24 61.71
N GLY A 571 72.17 1.55 62.68
CA GLY A 571 71.79 2.15 63.97
C GLY A 571 71.27 1.12 64.96
N GLU A 572 72.19 0.61 65.77
CA GLU A 572 72.04 -0.36 66.87
C GLU A 572 71.03 0.02 67.98
N ASP A 573 70.63 -1.03 68.71
CA ASP A 573 70.23 -1.09 70.14
C ASP A 573 68.88 -0.49 70.62
N ASP A 574 67.92 -1.35 71.00
CA ASP A 574 67.84 -1.92 72.37
C ASP A 574 66.55 -2.75 72.58
N PHE A 575 66.76 -4.00 73.04
CA PHE A 575 65.88 -4.99 73.73
C PHE A 575 64.49 -5.42 73.20
#